data_AF-A0A8X6GS12-F1
#
_entry.id   AF-A0A8X6GS12-F1
#
_cell.length_a   1.000
_cell.length_b   1.000
_cell.length_c   1.000
_cell.angle_alpha   90.00
_cell.angle_beta   90.00
_cell.angle_gamma   90.00
#
_symmetry.space_group_name_H-M   'P 1'
#
loop_
_entity.id
_entity.type
_entity.pdbx_description
1 polymer ?
#
loop_
_entity_poly.entity_id
_entity_poly.type
_entity_poly.pdbx_seq_one_letter_code
_entity_poly.pdbx_strand_id
1 'polypeptide(L)' 'MLRDDSIRGALQPLYSGPYRILQRIGKVFVLRIATKEVSVRVDRIKPAYALADDPPTSLGLLFQCLVLRDPL' A
#
# COMPACT_ATOMS: atom_id res chain seq x y z
N MET A 1 2.63 1.09 -2.59
CA MET A 1 2.22 2.10 -3.58
C MET A 1 0.88 1.75 -4.18
N LEU A 2 0.04 2.74 -4.48
CA LEU A 2 -1.30 2.57 -5.03
C LEU A 2 -1.37 3.06 -6.48
N ARG A 3 -1.96 2.27 -7.38
CA ARG A 3 -2.26 2.66 -8.75
C ARG A 3 -3.51 3.54 -8.78
N ASP A 4 -3.49 4.60 -9.56
CA ASP A 4 -4.62 5.52 -9.70
C ASP A 4 -5.25 5.42 -11.12
N ASP A 5 -6.46 4.93 -11.30
CA ASP A 5 -6.94 4.71 -12.69
C ASP A 5 -7.62 5.92 -13.32
N SER A 6 -7.44 7.12 -12.76
CA SER A 6 -7.99 8.36 -13.32
C SER A 6 -7.32 8.78 -14.65
N ILE A 7 -7.99 9.63 -15.42
CA ILE A 7 -7.40 10.29 -16.59
C ILE A 7 -6.35 11.28 -16.10
N ARG A 8 -5.11 11.12 -16.57
CA ARG A 8 -3.94 11.84 -16.03
C ARG A 8 -3.22 12.62 -17.11
N GLY A 9 -2.50 13.66 -16.71
CA GLY A 9 -1.52 14.32 -17.56
C GLY A 9 -0.37 13.37 -17.92
N ALA A 10 0.23 13.57 -19.09
CA ALA A 10 1.27 12.67 -19.64
C ALA A 10 2.45 12.40 -18.69
N LEU A 11 2.76 13.34 -17.77
CA LEU A 11 3.89 13.25 -16.84
C LEU A 11 3.46 12.99 -15.38
N GLN A 12 2.20 12.61 -15.14
CA GLN A 12 1.75 12.27 -13.79
C GLN A 12 2.10 10.81 -13.44
N PRO A 13 2.64 10.56 -12.24
CA PRO A 13 3.09 9.23 -11.85
C PRO A 13 1.93 8.23 -11.76
N LEU A 14 2.10 7.05 -12.34
CA LEU A 14 1.06 6.01 -12.36
C LEU A 14 0.74 5.46 -10.94
N TYR A 15 1.73 5.48 -10.06
CA TYR A 15 1.57 5.03 -8.68
C TYR A 15 1.81 6.19 -7.73
N SER A 16 0.94 6.32 -6.75
CA SER A 16 1.08 7.28 -5.66
C SER A 16 1.56 6.58 -4.40
N GLY A 17 2.44 7.28 -3.68
CA GLY A 17 2.87 7.09 -2.28
C GLY A 17 3.33 5.69 -1.84
N PRO A 18 4.18 5.57 -0.82
CA PRO A 18 3.99 4.52 0.16
C PRO A 18 2.79 4.91 1.04
N TYR A 19 1.79 4.03 1.13
CA TYR A 19 0.65 4.22 2.02
C TYR A 19 0.69 3.18 3.12
N ARG A 20 0.32 3.61 4.32
CA ARG A 20 0.18 2.68 5.44
C ARG A 20 -1.04 1.82 5.24
N ILE A 21 -0.86 0.50 5.30
CA ILE A 21 -1.95 -0.46 5.36
C ILE A 21 -2.45 -0.49 6.82
N LEU A 22 -3.74 -0.25 7.00
CA LEU A 22 -4.42 -0.36 8.29
C LEU A 22 -5.03 -1.76 8.47
N GLN A 23 -5.58 -2.34 7.39
CA GLN A 23 -6.23 -3.64 7.41
C GLN A 23 -6.10 -4.37 6.07
N ARG A 24 -6.13 -5.70 6.10
CA ARG A 24 -6.31 -6.58 4.93
C ARG A 24 -7.50 -7.49 5.16
N ILE A 25 -8.43 -7.53 4.20
CA ILE A 25 -9.61 -8.39 4.19
C ILE A 25 -9.61 -9.14 2.86
N GLY A 26 -9.05 -10.35 2.86
CA GLY A 26 -8.89 -11.15 1.64
C GLY A 26 -8.08 -10.41 0.56
N LYS A 27 -8.76 -10.02 -0.53
CA LYS A 27 -8.19 -9.28 -1.67
C LYS A 27 -8.37 -7.76 -1.60
N VAL A 28 -8.85 -7.24 -0.47
CA VAL A 28 -9.06 -5.80 -0.23
C VAL A 28 -8.13 -5.33 0.89
N PHE A 29 -7.52 -4.16 0.71
CA PHE A 29 -6.72 -3.47 1.71
C PHE A 29 -7.35 -2.14 2.05
N VAL A 30 -7.30 -1.77 3.34
CA VAL A 30 -7.66 -0.43 3.82
C VAL A 30 -6.37 0.35 4.03
N LEU A 31 -6.20 1.44 3.27
CA LEU A 31 -5.03 2.30 3.29
C LEU A 31 -5.33 3.61 4.02
N ARG A 32 -4.35 4.15 4.74
CA ARG A 32 -4.38 5.54 5.22
C ARG A 32 -3.79 6.47 4.16
N ILE A 33 -4.64 7.27 3.53
CA ILE A 33 -4.24 8.31 2.57
C ILE A 33 -4.60 9.67 3.18
N ALA A 34 -3.58 10.43 3.58
CA ALA A 34 -3.74 11.64 4.39
C ALA A 34 -4.60 11.36 5.64
N THR A 35 -5.77 11.99 5.75
CA THR A 35 -6.71 11.81 6.86
C THR A 35 -7.87 10.86 6.56
N LYS A 36 -7.86 10.21 5.39
CA LYS A 36 -8.93 9.32 4.92
C LYS A 36 -8.48 7.86 4.92
N GLU A 37 -9.44 6.98 5.14
CA GLU A 37 -9.29 5.55 4.93
C GLU A 37 -9.85 5.19 3.56
N VAL A 38 -9.09 4.44 2.78
CA VAL A 38 -9.43 4.10 1.41
C VAL A 38 -9.30 2.60 1.21
N SER A 39 -10.41 1.97 0.82
CA SER A 39 -10.46 0.54 0.50
C SER A 39 -10.10 0.32 -0.97
N VAL A 40 -9.10 -0.51 -1.22
CA VAL A 40 -8.60 -0.81 -2.56
C VAL A 40 -8.38 -2.30 -2.72
N ARG A 41 -8.56 -2.82 -3.95
CA ARG A 41 -8.23 -4.21 -4.23
C ARG A 41 -6.71 -4.41 -4.41
N VAL A 42 -6.26 -5.64 -4.16
CA VAL A 42 -4.84 -6.04 -4.22
C VAL A 42 -4.18 -5.76 -5.57
N ASP A 43 -4.92 -5.86 -6.68
CA ASP A 43 -4.44 -5.58 -8.05
C ASP A 43 -4.02 -4.12 -8.26
N ARG A 44 -4.49 -3.20 -7.41
CA ARG A 44 -4.11 -1.79 -7.44
C ARG A 44 -2.89 -1.47 -6.57
N ILE A 45 -2.36 -2.44 -5.84
CA ILE A 45 -1.25 -2.22 -4.90
C ILE A 45 0.04 -2.83 -5.43
N LYS A 46 1.11 -2.04 -5.42
CA LYS A 46 2.48 -2.51 -5.55
C LYS A 46 3.14 -2.48 -4.16
N PRO A 47 3.82 -3.55 -3.71
CA PRO A 47 4.56 -3.50 -2.45
C PRO A 47 5.64 -2.41 -2.51
N ALA A 48 5.81 -1.70 -1.41
CA ALA A 48 6.97 -0.82 -1.21
C ALA A 48 8.00 -1.61 -0.41
N TYR A 49 9.28 -1.51 -0.77
CA TYR A 49 10.36 -2.03 0.06
C TYR A 49 10.93 -0.85 0.84
N ALA A 50 10.95 -0.94 2.17
CA ALA A 50 11.64 0.00 3.04
C ALA A 50 12.83 -0.75 3.65
N LEU A 51 14.00 -0.10 3.70
CA LEU A 51 15.16 -0.66 4.39
C LEU A 51 14.93 -0.53 5.89
N ALA A 52 15.37 -1.53 6.66
CA ALA A 52 14.97 -1.76 8.05
C ALA A 52 15.41 -0.68 9.07
N ASP A 53 16.05 0.41 8.62
CA ASP A 53 16.43 1.55 9.47
C ASP A 53 15.28 2.53 9.75
N ASP A 54 14.13 2.36 9.09
CA ASP A 54 12.93 3.09 9.49
C ASP A 54 12.38 2.48 10.80
N PRO A 55 12.27 3.27 11.90
CA PRO A 55 11.81 2.74 13.18
C PRO A 55 10.45 2.08 12.97
N PRO A 56 10.25 0.85 13.49
CA PRO A 56 9.02 0.13 13.28
C PRO A 56 7.91 0.93 13.93
N THR A 57 7.15 1.67 13.13
CA THR A 57 5.91 2.26 13.61
C THR A 57 5.06 1.07 14.02
N SER A 58 4.91 0.85 15.33
CA SER A 58 4.75 -0.44 16.03
C SER A 58 3.52 -1.29 15.68
N LEU A 59 2.80 -0.97 14.61
CA LEU A 59 1.69 -1.73 14.05
C LEU A 59 1.85 -2.05 12.54
N GLY A 60 2.97 -1.67 11.90
CA GLY A 60 3.17 -1.76 10.44
C GLY A 60 3.92 -2.98 9.92
N LEU A 61 4.67 -3.70 10.77
CA LEU A 61 5.53 -4.80 10.33
C LEU A 61 4.78 -6.05 9.87
N LEU A 62 3.59 -6.33 10.44
CA LEU A 62 2.80 -7.48 10.01
C LEU A 62 2.29 -7.32 8.57
N PHE A 63 1.97 -6.10 8.12
CA PHE A 63 1.43 -5.88 6.78
C PHE A 63 2.51 -5.74 5.70
N GLN A 64 3.67 -5.15 6.03
CA GLN A 64 4.80 -5.12 5.08
C GLN A 64 5.30 -6.52 4.77
N CYS A 65 5.32 -7.40 5.79
CA CYS A 65 5.86 -8.74 5.65
C CYS A 65 4.86 -9.76 5.09
N LEU A 66 3.55 -9.63 5.36
CA LEU A 66 2.55 -10.56 4.81
C LEU A 66 2.45 -10.48 3.28
N VAL A 67 2.61 -9.30 2.67
CA VAL A 67 2.55 -9.16 1.20
C VAL A 67 3.74 -9.87 0.51
N LEU A 68 4.84 -10.11 1.24
CA LEU A 68 6.02 -10.84 0.76
C LEU A 68 6.07 -12.31 1.22
N ARG A 69 5.09 -12.77 2.00
CA ARG A 69 5.04 -14.14 2.55
C ARG A 69 3.72 -14.87 2.28
N ASP A 70 2.95 -14.46 1.28
CA ASP A 70 1.93 -15.35 0.73
C ASP A 70 2.60 -16.20 -0.37
N PRO A 71 3.02 -17.44 -0.09
CA PRO A 71 3.36 -18.37 -1.16
C PRO A 71 2.07 -18.68 -1.94
N LEU A 72 2.19 -18.75 -3.27
CA LEU A 72 1.31 -19.62 -4.04
C LEU A 72 1.48 -21.06 -3.54
#